data_AF-A0A2C9A767-F1
#
_entry.id   AF-A0A2C9A767-F1
#
_cell.length_a   1.000
_cell.length_b   1.000
_cell.length_c   1.000
_cell.angle_alpha   90.00
_cell.angle_beta   90.00
_cell.angle_gamma   90.00
#
_symmetry.space_group_name_H-M   'P 1'
#
loop_
_entity.id
_entity.type
_entity.pdbx_description
1 polymer ?
#
loop_
_entity_poly.entity_id
_entity_poly.type
_entity_poly.pdbx_seq_one_letter_code
_entity_poly.pdbx_strand_id
1 'polypeptide(L)'
;MKHLVLISAVMALAINAFSADDNEKEFKEQLASLRDSYASSINMAMEDAMEGDPAGWFKARNEGLDADWDDLEFEPPTLSLFSIEEIPYGFKISGSNHDFQLNAEVFVWTRNTDIQYTITYLDGTNEAAKEIAKEVFQNEQSDYPSKCAKGAVTCYNGKSTFGELKKKGKKKKK
;
A
#
# COMPACT_ATOMS: atom_id res chain seq x y z
N MET A 1 -34.64 -11.32 -60.09
CA MET A 1 -35.37 -11.47 -58.82
C MET A 1 -34.39 -11.13 -57.71
N LYS A 2 -34.70 -10.08 -56.96
CA LYS A 2 -33.95 -9.63 -55.77
C LYS A 2 -34.25 -10.59 -54.61
N HIS A 3 -33.28 -10.73 -53.70
CA HIS A 3 -33.38 -10.97 -52.24
C HIS A 3 -32.30 -11.97 -51.77
N LEU A 4 -31.34 -11.49 -50.98
CA LEU A 4 -31.12 -11.82 -49.56
C LEU A 4 -29.86 -11.07 -49.07
N VAL A 5 -30.00 -10.09 -48.17
CA VAL A 5 -29.76 -10.18 -46.71
C VAL A 5 -28.29 -10.41 -46.35
N LEU A 6 -27.68 -9.39 -45.71
CA LEU A 6 -26.64 -9.59 -44.70
C LEU A 6 -26.80 -8.49 -43.64
N ILE A 7 -27.47 -8.90 -42.55
CA ILE A 7 -27.48 -8.25 -41.25
C ILE A 7 -26.28 -8.81 -40.45
N SER A 8 -25.80 -7.98 -39.52
CA SER A 8 -24.93 -8.29 -38.37
C SER A 8 -23.42 -8.25 -38.58
N ALA A 9 -22.87 -7.06 -38.34
CA ALA A 9 -21.52 -6.87 -37.83
C ALA A 9 -21.55 -5.85 -36.67
N VAL A 10 -22.30 -6.13 -35.61
CA VAL A 10 -22.26 -5.37 -34.35
C VAL A 10 -22.41 -6.33 -33.17
N MET A 11 -21.45 -7.23 -32.96
CA MET A 11 -21.47 -8.10 -31.77
C MET A 11 -20.09 -8.60 -31.32
N ALA A 12 -19.02 -7.83 -31.57
CA ALA A 12 -17.67 -8.17 -31.10
C ALA A 12 -17.05 -7.10 -30.17
N LEU A 13 -17.65 -5.91 -30.05
CA LEU A 13 -17.10 -4.81 -29.23
C LEU A 13 -17.60 -4.81 -27.77
N ALA A 14 -18.67 -5.53 -27.46
CA ALA A 14 -19.26 -5.54 -26.12
C ALA A 14 -18.59 -6.52 -25.13
N ILE A 15 -17.89 -7.55 -25.63
CA ILE A 15 -17.31 -8.60 -24.78
C ILE A 15 -16.01 -8.13 -24.11
N ASN A 16 -15.20 -7.32 -24.81
CA ASN A 16 -13.92 -6.83 -24.26
C ASN A 16 -14.09 -5.72 -23.22
N ALA A 17 -15.16 -4.92 -23.30
CA ALA A 17 -15.41 -3.84 -22.35
C ALA A 17 -15.83 -4.35 -20.97
N PHE A 18 -16.57 -5.47 -20.92
CA PHE A 18 -17.03 -6.06 -19.66
C PHE A 18 -15.88 -6.77 -18.92
N SER A 19 -15.00 -7.46 -19.64
CA SER A 19 -13.85 -8.15 -19.03
C SER A 19 -12.78 -7.19 -18.53
N ALA A 20 -12.59 -6.03 -19.18
CA ALA A 20 -11.60 -5.04 -18.76
C ALA A 20 -11.97 -4.41 -17.40
N ASP A 21 -13.26 -4.13 -17.18
CA ASP A 21 -13.79 -3.56 -15.94
C ASP A 21 -13.65 -4.53 -14.75
N ASP A 22 -13.97 -5.81 -14.96
CA ASP A 22 -13.83 -6.85 -13.93
C ASP A 22 -12.37 -7.04 -13.48
N ASN A 23 -11.43 -7.01 -14.43
CA ASN A 23 -10.00 -7.17 -14.13
C ASN A 23 -9.42 -5.98 -13.38
N GLU A 24 -9.80 -4.75 -13.76
CA GLU A 24 -9.43 -3.52 -13.07
C GLU A 24 -9.96 -3.54 -11.63
N LYS A 25 -11.24 -3.90 -11.48
CA LYS A 25 -11.91 -3.99 -10.19
C LYS A 25 -11.22 -4.99 -9.27
N GLU A 26 -10.97 -6.22 -9.72
CA GLU A 26 -10.31 -7.24 -8.89
C GLU A 26 -8.90 -6.80 -8.49
N PHE A 27 -8.14 -6.23 -9.43
CA PHE A 27 -6.80 -5.71 -9.18
C PHE A 27 -6.81 -4.62 -8.10
N LYS A 28 -7.74 -3.67 -8.21
CA LYS A 28 -7.94 -2.58 -7.24
C LYS A 28 -8.41 -3.07 -5.88
N GLU A 29 -9.36 -4.01 -5.83
CA GLU A 29 -9.90 -4.58 -4.59
C GLU A 29 -8.83 -5.33 -3.79
N GLN A 30 -7.96 -6.09 -4.46
CA GLN A 30 -6.85 -6.78 -3.78
C GLN A 30 -5.79 -5.82 -3.24
N LEU A 31 -5.47 -4.75 -4.00
CA LEU A 31 -4.59 -3.69 -3.49
C LEU A 31 -5.21 -2.97 -2.28
N ALA A 32 -6.51 -2.66 -2.34
CA ALA A 32 -7.23 -2.02 -1.24
C ALA A 32 -7.29 -2.92 0.00
N SER A 33 -7.54 -4.22 -0.18
CA SER A 33 -7.52 -5.22 0.90
C SER A 33 -6.17 -5.25 1.63
N LEU A 34 -5.06 -5.24 0.87
CA LEU A 34 -3.72 -5.15 1.45
C LEU A 34 -3.49 -3.84 2.21
N ARG A 35 -3.83 -2.70 1.59
CA ARG A 35 -3.71 -1.38 2.20
C ARG A 35 -4.46 -1.31 3.53
N ASP A 36 -5.71 -1.76 3.53
CA ASP A 36 -6.61 -1.65 4.69
C ASP A 36 -6.17 -2.58 5.82
N SER A 37 -5.71 -3.78 5.47
CA SER A 37 -5.18 -4.74 6.45
C SER A 37 -3.91 -4.20 7.12
N TYR A 38 -2.97 -3.64 6.34
CA TYR A 38 -1.76 -3.04 6.89
C TYR A 38 -2.05 -1.77 7.72
N ALA A 39 -2.97 -0.92 7.23
CA ALA A 39 -3.40 0.27 7.94
C ALA A 39 -4.08 -0.07 9.27
N SER A 40 -4.85 -1.15 9.34
CA SER A 40 -5.44 -1.65 10.57
C SER A 40 -4.37 -2.02 11.61
N SER A 41 -3.33 -2.76 11.22
CA SER A 41 -2.21 -3.09 12.12
C SER A 41 -1.48 -1.84 12.62
N ILE A 42 -1.23 -0.87 11.74
CA ILE A 42 -0.63 0.42 12.13
C ILE A 42 -1.50 1.17 13.13
N ASN A 43 -2.83 1.22 12.91
CA ASN A 43 -3.74 1.91 13.83
C ASN A 43 -3.76 1.24 15.21
N MET A 44 -3.80 -0.10 15.28
CA MET A 44 -3.76 -0.83 16.54
C MET A 44 -2.45 -0.55 17.30
N ALA A 45 -1.30 -0.69 16.63
CA ALA A 45 0.00 -0.42 17.25
C ALA A 45 0.14 1.05 17.70
N MET A 46 -0.40 1.99 16.92
CA MET A 46 -0.41 3.40 17.26
C MET A 46 -1.32 3.70 18.46
N GLU A 47 -2.51 3.10 18.53
CA GLU A 47 -3.42 3.22 19.68
C GLU A 47 -2.77 2.73 20.97
N ASP A 48 -2.17 1.54 20.93
CA ASP A 48 -1.46 0.94 22.07
C ASP A 48 -0.26 1.81 22.50
N ALA A 49 0.56 2.23 21.54
CA ALA A 49 1.71 3.09 21.84
C ALA A 49 1.29 4.46 22.39
N MET A 50 0.11 4.96 22.04
CA MET A 50 -0.41 6.24 22.51
C MET A 50 -1.21 6.16 23.82
N GLU A 51 -1.38 4.97 24.39
CA GLU A 51 -2.08 4.78 25.66
C GLU A 51 -1.35 5.53 26.79
N GLY A 52 -1.97 6.60 27.30
CA GLY A 52 -1.40 7.43 28.37
C GLY A 52 -0.29 8.41 27.94
N ASP A 53 0.22 8.32 26.71
CA ASP A 53 1.19 9.26 26.13
C ASP A 53 0.89 9.55 24.65
N PRO A 54 0.32 10.72 24.31
CA PRO A 54 0.03 11.09 22.92
C PRO A 54 1.25 11.12 21.98
N ALA A 55 2.48 11.15 22.50
CA ALA A 55 3.71 11.10 21.73
C ALA A 55 4.34 9.69 21.67
N GLY A 56 3.70 8.68 22.29
CA GLY A 56 4.26 7.35 22.45
C GLY A 56 4.55 6.65 21.12
N TRP A 57 3.65 6.75 20.14
CA TRP A 57 3.91 6.27 18.77
C TRP A 57 5.16 6.91 18.15
N PHE A 58 5.31 8.24 18.26
CA PHE A 58 6.51 8.92 17.76
C PHE A 58 7.80 8.41 18.43
N LYS A 59 7.76 8.15 19.74
CA LYS A 59 8.91 7.61 20.49
C LYS A 59 9.23 6.18 20.09
N ALA A 60 8.23 5.31 20.00
CA ALA A 60 8.40 3.92 19.58
C ALA A 60 9.07 3.84 18.20
N ARG A 61 8.55 4.62 17.26
CA ARG A 61 9.07 4.71 15.88
C ARG A 61 10.47 5.30 15.84
N ASN A 62 10.78 6.28 16.69
CA ASN A 62 12.13 6.82 16.83
C ASN A 62 13.13 5.77 17.31
N GLU A 63 12.72 4.87 18.18
CA GLU A 63 13.52 3.73 18.65
C GLU A 63 13.55 2.54 17.68
N GLY A 64 12.93 2.68 16.51
CA GLY A 64 12.88 1.67 15.46
C GLY A 64 11.99 0.48 15.76
N LEU A 65 11.00 0.64 16.65
CA LEU A 65 9.92 -0.33 16.83
C LEU A 65 8.94 -0.29 15.66
N ASP A 66 8.16 -1.36 15.52
CA ASP A 66 7.09 -1.51 14.52
C ASP A 66 7.64 -1.40 13.08
N ALA A 67 8.93 -1.72 12.92
CA ALA A 67 9.64 -1.62 11.65
C ALA A 67 9.42 -2.84 10.76
N ASP A 68 9.19 -4.00 11.37
CA ASP A 68 8.84 -5.23 10.68
C ASP A 68 7.40 -5.68 10.99
N TRP A 69 6.94 -6.69 10.25
CA TRP A 69 5.58 -7.20 10.40
C TRP A 69 5.37 -7.98 11.71
N ASP A 70 6.43 -8.55 12.28
CA ASP A 70 6.38 -9.27 13.56
C ASP A 70 6.05 -8.29 14.70
N ASP A 71 6.74 -7.15 14.76
CA ASP A 71 6.46 -6.09 15.72
C ASP A 71 5.04 -5.49 15.53
N LEU A 72 4.56 -5.37 14.29
CA LEU A 72 3.22 -4.85 13.96
C LEU A 72 2.08 -5.86 14.11
N GLU A 73 2.39 -7.12 14.45
CA GLU A 73 1.45 -8.25 14.40
C GLU A 73 0.67 -8.30 13.08
N PHE A 74 1.34 -7.95 11.97
CA PHE A 74 0.73 -7.90 10.64
C PHE A 74 0.94 -9.23 9.91
N GLU A 75 -0.18 -9.87 9.55
CA GLU A 75 -0.18 -10.99 8.62
C GLU A 75 -0.76 -10.53 7.28
N PRO A 76 -0.02 -10.63 6.16
CA PRO A 76 -0.54 -10.19 4.87
C PRO A 76 -1.74 -11.05 4.46
N PRO A 77 -2.81 -10.45 3.90
CA PRO A 77 -3.92 -11.22 3.37
C PRO A 77 -3.46 -12.14 2.24
N THR A 78 -4.20 -13.24 2.03
CA THR A 78 -3.97 -14.09 0.85
C THR A 78 -4.54 -13.39 -0.39
N LEU A 79 -3.65 -13.00 -1.29
CA LEU A 79 -3.99 -12.31 -2.55
C LEU A 79 -3.69 -13.24 -3.72
N SER A 80 -4.62 -13.39 -4.66
CA SER A 80 -4.43 -14.27 -5.82
C SER A 80 -3.55 -13.62 -6.90
N LEU A 81 -3.52 -12.28 -6.96
CA LEU A 81 -2.83 -11.52 -8.01
C LEU A 81 -1.41 -11.07 -7.61
N PHE A 82 -1.12 -10.99 -6.31
CA PHE A 82 0.07 -10.33 -5.79
C PHE A 82 0.88 -11.20 -4.84
N SER A 83 2.20 -11.11 -4.98
CA SER A 83 3.17 -11.53 -3.99
C SER A 83 3.61 -10.32 -3.18
N ILE A 84 3.57 -10.45 -1.85
CA ILE A 84 3.94 -9.39 -0.91
C ILE A 84 5.17 -9.83 -0.12
N GLU A 85 6.18 -8.96 -0.07
CA GLU A 85 7.42 -9.18 0.67
C GLU A 85 7.59 -8.06 1.71
N GLU A 86 8.00 -8.41 2.92
CA GLU A 86 8.30 -7.43 3.96
C GLU A 86 9.50 -6.58 3.57
N ILE A 87 9.37 -5.27 3.76
CA ILE A 87 10.49 -4.32 3.82
C ILE A 87 10.30 -3.47 5.09
N PRO A 88 11.37 -2.86 5.62
CA PRO A 88 11.23 -1.99 6.78
C PRO A 88 10.19 -0.89 6.54
N TYR A 89 9.25 -0.78 7.48
CA TYR A 89 8.17 0.22 7.46
C TYR A 89 7.24 0.14 6.25
N GLY A 90 7.03 -1.05 5.69
CA GLY A 90 6.09 -1.22 4.61
C GLY A 90 6.17 -2.59 3.98
N PHE A 91 6.02 -2.61 2.66
CA PHE A 91 6.04 -3.85 1.90
C PHE A 91 6.41 -3.59 0.44
N LYS A 92 6.98 -4.61 -0.20
CA LYS A 92 7.11 -4.70 -1.64
C LYS A 92 5.97 -5.54 -2.19
N ILE A 93 5.39 -5.10 -3.30
CA ILE A 93 4.30 -5.76 -4.00
C ILE A 93 4.70 -6.05 -5.44
N SER A 94 4.50 -7.29 -5.87
CA SER A 94 4.76 -7.72 -7.24
C SER A 94 3.62 -8.60 -7.74
N GLY A 95 3.07 -8.29 -8.91
CA GLY A 95 1.96 -9.06 -9.47
C GLY A 95 1.47 -8.53 -10.81
N SER A 96 0.58 -9.29 -11.42
CA SER A 96 -0.01 -8.93 -12.71
C SER A 96 -1.43 -9.45 -12.84
N ASN A 97 -2.30 -8.67 -13.47
CA ASN A 97 -3.62 -9.11 -13.91
C ASN A 97 -3.90 -8.55 -15.30
N HIS A 98 -3.92 -9.40 -16.33
CA HIS A 98 -4.14 -8.98 -17.71
C HIS A 98 -3.26 -7.78 -18.14
N ASP A 99 -3.88 -6.62 -18.34
CA ASP A 99 -3.23 -5.39 -18.79
C ASP A 99 -2.54 -4.62 -17.65
N PHE A 100 -2.57 -5.12 -16.42
CA PHE A 100 -1.95 -4.51 -15.25
C PHE A 100 -0.72 -5.29 -14.82
N GLN A 101 0.41 -4.61 -14.71
CA GLN A 101 1.65 -5.17 -14.16
C GLN A 101 2.23 -4.21 -13.13
N LEU A 102 2.34 -4.67 -11.88
CA LEU A 102 2.83 -3.88 -10.76
C LEU A 102 4.04 -4.53 -10.12
N ASN A 103 5.07 -3.72 -9.93
CA ASN A 103 6.24 -4.04 -9.12
C ASN A 103 6.65 -2.76 -8.38
N ALA A 104 6.31 -2.66 -7.09
CA ALA A 104 6.51 -1.44 -6.33
C ALA A 104 6.88 -1.70 -4.88
N GLU A 105 7.57 -0.75 -4.28
CA GLU A 105 7.75 -0.65 -2.84
C GLU A 105 6.79 0.40 -2.29
N VAL A 106 6.02 0.04 -1.27
CA VAL A 106 5.12 0.92 -0.55
C VAL A 106 5.69 1.13 0.84
N PHE A 107 6.23 2.32 1.07
CA PHE A 107 6.68 2.76 2.38
C PHE A 107 5.54 3.47 3.10
N VAL A 108 5.21 3.00 4.29
CA VAL A 108 4.10 3.50 5.10
C VAL A 108 4.67 4.29 6.28
N TRP A 109 4.25 5.54 6.39
CA TRP A 109 4.67 6.45 7.44
C TRP A 109 3.46 7.15 8.04
N THR A 110 3.60 7.72 9.22
CA THR A 110 2.50 8.43 9.86
C THR A 110 2.79 9.91 10.03
N ARG A 111 1.74 10.73 9.93
CA ARG A 111 1.76 12.15 10.20
C ARG A 111 0.72 12.44 11.26
N ASN A 112 1.19 12.66 12.48
CA ASN A 112 0.40 12.57 13.70
C ASN A 112 -0.27 11.19 13.74
N THR A 113 -1.58 11.15 13.55
CA THR A 113 -2.40 9.94 13.49
C THR A 113 -2.75 9.53 12.05
N ASP A 114 -2.41 10.34 11.04
CA ASP A 114 -2.77 10.05 9.65
C ASP A 114 -1.75 9.09 9.05
N ILE A 115 -2.20 7.99 8.46
CA ILE A 115 -1.36 7.07 7.70
C ILE A 115 -1.08 7.67 6.33
N GLN A 116 0.15 7.52 5.87
CA GLN A 116 0.65 8.06 4.61
C GLN A 116 1.49 7.02 3.87
N TYR A 117 1.46 7.09 2.56
CA TYR A 117 2.11 6.15 1.65
C TYR A 117 3.10 6.88 0.75
N THR A 118 4.28 6.29 0.58
CA THR A 118 5.24 6.66 -0.47
C THR A 118 5.44 5.44 -1.35
N ILE A 119 5.05 5.53 -2.62
CA ILE A 119 5.18 4.45 -3.59
C ILE A 119 6.41 4.68 -4.45
N THR A 120 7.29 3.68 -4.54
CA THR A 120 8.41 3.63 -5.47
C THR A 120 8.12 2.54 -6.50
N TYR A 121 7.84 2.93 -7.74
CA TYR A 121 7.66 1.98 -8.83
C TYR A 121 9.00 1.47 -9.34
N LEU A 122 9.13 0.15 -9.41
CA LEU A 122 10.31 -0.54 -9.93
C LEU A 122 10.09 -0.95 -11.39
N ASP A 123 11.17 -1.41 -12.01
CA ASP A 123 11.15 -1.94 -13.37
C ASP A 123 10.08 -3.04 -13.52
N GLY A 124 9.39 -3.02 -14.65
CA GLY A 124 8.27 -3.93 -14.95
C GLY A 124 6.89 -3.39 -14.58
N THR A 125 6.78 -2.23 -13.91
CA THR A 125 5.47 -1.59 -13.68
C THR A 125 4.99 -0.82 -14.90
N ASN A 126 3.75 -1.05 -15.34
CA ASN A 126 3.12 -0.31 -16.43
C ASN A 126 2.25 0.87 -15.94
N GLU A 127 1.91 1.81 -16.83
CA GLU A 127 1.19 3.04 -16.47
C GLU A 127 -0.22 2.77 -15.90
N ALA A 128 -0.95 1.80 -16.47
CA ALA A 128 -2.28 1.43 -16.00
C ALA A 128 -2.27 0.97 -14.53
N ALA A 129 -1.29 0.14 -14.14
CA ALA A 129 -1.12 -0.27 -12.76
C ALA A 129 -0.70 0.89 -11.84
N LYS A 130 0.08 1.87 -12.34
CA LYS A 130 0.45 3.07 -11.57
C LYS A 130 -0.77 3.92 -11.24
N GLU A 131 -1.71 4.07 -12.18
CA GLU A 131 -2.94 4.85 -11.97
C GLU A 131 -3.79 4.23 -10.86
N ILE A 132 -4.03 2.92 -10.90
CA ILE A 132 -4.79 2.22 -9.85
C ILE A 132 -4.04 2.28 -8.51
N ALA A 133 -2.74 2.04 -8.50
CA ALA A 133 -1.96 2.10 -7.26
C ALA A 133 -1.99 3.51 -6.62
N LYS A 134 -1.97 4.58 -7.41
CA LYS A 134 -2.12 5.97 -6.90
C LYS A 134 -3.50 6.21 -6.29
N GLU A 135 -4.54 5.63 -6.88
CA GLU A 135 -5.89 5.75 -6.35
C GLU A 135 -6.06 4.98 -5.04
N VAL A 136 -5.52 3.76 -4.97
CA VAL A 136 -5.59 2.94 -3.76
C VAL A 136 -4.77 3.54 -2.62
N PHE A 137 -3.50 3.86 -2.86
CA PHE A 137 -2.59 4.41 -1.87
C PHE A 137 -2.63 5.95 -1.87
N GLN A 138 -3.83 6.50 -1.90
CA GLN A 138 -4.03 7.93 -1.87
C GLN A 138 -3.78 8.46 -0.44
N ASN A 139 -2.93 9.49 -0.36
CA ASN A 139 -2.73 10.24 0.87
C ASN A 139 -3.82 11.30 1.01
N GLU A 140 -4.42 11.41 2.19
CA GLU A 140 -5.22 12.58 2.50
C GLU A 140 -4.34 13.84 2.42
N GLN A 141 -4.74 14.79 1.57
CA GLN A 141 -4.13 16.11 1.54
C GLN A 141 -4.56 16.84 2.81
N SER A 142 -3.67 16.90 3.80
CA SER A 142 -3.81 17.90 4.85
C SER A 142 -3.09 19.18 4.41
N ASP A 143 -3.79 20.32 4.50
CA ASP A 143 -3.29 21.69 4.29
C ASP A 143 -2.18 22.09 5.29
N TYR A 144 -1.52 21.12 5.93
CA TYR A 144 -0.54 21.34 6.98
C TYR A 144 0.83 21.65 6.37
N PRO A 145 1.48 22.76 6.77
CA PRO A 145 2.72 23.21 6.16
C PRO A 145 3.82 22.14 6.28
N SER A 146 4.71 22.14 5.29
CA SER A 146 5.89 21.31 4.98
C SER A 146 6.90 21.01 6.11
N LYS A 147 6.46 20.85 7.36
CA LYS A 147 7.30 20.64 8.55
C LYS A 147 7.79 19.20 8.71
N CYS A 148 7.14 18.24 8.07
CA CYS A 148 7.61 16.86 8.11
C CYS A 148 8.70 16.64 7.06
N ALA A 149 9.84 16.11 7.47
CA ALA A 149 10.94 15.78 6.58
C ALA A 149 10.57 14.62 5.63
N LYS A 150 10.98 14.74 4.37
CA LYS A 150 10.82 13.65 3.39
C LYS A 150 11.59 12.41 3.85
N GLY A 151 10.96 11.24 3.79
CA GLY A 151 11.55 9.97 4.21
C GLY A 151 11.47 9.68 5.71
N ALA A 152 10.79 10.53 6.48
CA ALA A 152 10.49 10.23 7.88
C ALA A 152 9.54 9.02 7.98
N VAL A 153 9.75 8.18 9.00
CA VAL A 153 8.86 7.04 9.32
C VAL A 153 7.64 7.48 10.11
N THR A 154 7.80 8.56 10.89
CA THR A 154 6.72 9.21 11.65
C THR A 154 7.04 10.69 11.81
N CYS A 155 6.00 11.51 11.73
CA CYS A 155 6.03 12.92 12.05
C CYS A 155 5.00 13.21 13.15
N TYR A 156 5.35 13.96 14.18
CA TYR A 156 4.42 14.34 15.25
C TYR A 156 4.65 15.78 15.65
N ASN A 157 3.61 16.62 15.58
CA ASN A 157 3.68 18.06 15.88
C ASN A 157 4.82 18.78 15.13
N GLY A 158 5.07 18.39 13.87
CA GLY A 158 6.11 18.98 13.01
C GLY A 158 7.54 18.53 13.31
N LYS A 159 7.74 17.54 14.18
CA LYS A 159 9.02 16.85 14.37
C LYS A 159 9.01 15.54 13.61
N SER A 160 10.10 15.22 12.92
CA SER A 160 10.26 13.99 12.17
C SER A 160 11.26 13.06 12.83
N THR A 161 11.02 11.75 12.71
CA THR A 161 12.00 10.71 12.99
C THR A 161 12.16 9.80 11.77
N PHE A 162 13.35 9.23 11.61
CA PHE A 162 13.70 8.29 10.54
C PHE A 162 13.79 6.84 11.03
N GLY A 163 13.58 6.63 12.34
CA GLY A 163 13.71 5.34 13.00
C GLY A 163 15.15 4.85 13.12
N GLU A 164 15.46 4.25 14.26
CA GLU A 164 16.72 3.53 14.45
C GLU A 164 16.49 2.05 14.21
N LEU A 165 16.64 1.58 12.97
CA LEU A 165 16.46 0.15 12.64
C LEU A 165 17.28 -0.70 13.62
N LYS A 166 16.58 -1.43 14.49
CA LYS A 166 17.23 -2.33 15.44
C LYS A 166 17.97 -3.37 14.63
N LYS A 167 19.30 -3.42 14.76
CA LYS A 167 20.08 -4.55 14.22
C LYS A 167 19.47 -5.80 14.84
N LYS A 168 18.80 -6.65 14.05
CA LYS A 168 18.19 -7.89 14.53
C LYS A 168 19.22 -8.63 15.38
N GLY A 169 19.07 -8.52 16.70
CA GLY A 169 19.91 -9.23 17.64
C GLY A 169 19.63 -10.70 17.39
N LYS A 170 20.65 -11.46 16.97
CA LYS A 170 20.57 -12.92 16.87
C LYS A 170 19.83 -13.41 18.12
N LYS A 171 18.59 -13.92 17.95
CA LYS A 171 17.81 -14.54 19.03
C LYS A 171 18.78 -15.47 19.77
N LYS A 172 19.16 -15.13 21.00
CA LYS A 172 19.87 -16.06 21.87
C LYS A 172 18.87 -17.17 22.13
N LYS A 173 19.04 -18.31 21.46
CA LYS A 173 18.41 -19.57 21.85
C LYS A 173 18.74 -19.77 23.33
N LYS A 174 17.74 -19.66 24.19
CA LYS A 174 17.79 -20.27 25.52
C LYS A 174 17.51 -21.76 25.36
#